data_AF-A0A6N7IFL2-F1
#
_entry.id   AF-A0A6N7IFL2-F1
#
_cell.length_a   1.000
_cell.length_b   1.000
_cell.length_c   1.000
_cell.angle_alpha   90.00
_cell.angle_beta   90.00
_cell.angle_gamma   90.00
#
_symmetry.space_group_name_H-M   'P 1'
#
loop_
_entity.id
_entity.type
_entity.pdbx_description
1 polymer ?
#
loop_
_entity_poly.entity_id
_entity_poly.type
_entity_poly.pdbx_seq_one_letter_code
_entity_poly.pdbx_strand_id
1 'polypeptide(L)'
;MTGPDGTAAPEAQRFAVQTAMERVADLVVSGAEVVLTHGNGPQVGELLVKNQLAAQVVPQQPLDLCDAQTQATIGTLIQGALERSLAVRGIDRRVAVLVTRTRVDPDDPGFARPTKPIGRYLPEHAARRYVEQGETWADFGAPGWRRVVASPEPLEVVDASAAEALAAAGFLVVAAGGGGIPVVRESGGALRGVEAVVDKDLAAAVLAPVVGVSTMVIATTVEHAMVRYGRPDAWPIERVTVGELRALAAAGHFAGGSMGPKVDAAIRFVEQGGRRAAITSLELIADAAAGKAGTVVEPDPA
;
A
#
# COMPACT_ATOMS: atom_id res chain seq x y z
N MET A 1 -1.57 -10.18 -5.07
CA MET A 1 -1.43 -11.20 -4.00
C MET A 1 -2.78 -11.83 -3.65
N THR A 2 -3.69 -12.01 -4.62
CA THR A 2 -4.97 -12.70 -4.44
C THR A 2 -5.15 -13.66 -5.61
N GLY A 3 -5.79 -14.79 -5.38
CA GLY A 3 -6.21 -15.72 -6.41
C GLY A 3 -7.33 -15.17 -7.29
N PRO A 4 -7.71 -15.89 -8.36
CA PRO A 4 -8.77 -15.48 -9.29
C PRO A 4 -10.14 -15.26 -8.63
N ASP A 5 -10.37 -15.91 -7.50
CA ASP A 5 -11.57 -15.81 -6.66
C ASP A 5 -11.49 -14.69 -5.61
N GLY A 6 -10.42 -13.89 -5.64
CA GLY A 6 -10.17 -12.82 -4.67
C GLY A 6 -9.66 -13.31 -3.31
N THR A 7 -9.43 -14.62 -3.13
CA THR A 7 -8.89 -15.17 -1.89
C THR A 7 -7.39 -14.92 -1.77
N ALA A 8 -6.90 -14.74 -0.56
CA ALA A 8 -5.49 -14.70 -0.25
C ALA A 8 -4.98 -16.12 0.08
N ALA A 9 -5.30 -17.10 -0.77
CA ALA A 9 -4.79 -18.46 -0.62
C ALA A 9 -3.25 -18.46 -0.54
N PRO A 10 -2.62 -19.18 0.42
CA PRO A 10 -1.18 -19.09 0.65
C PRO A 10 -0.32 -19.31 -0.61
N GLU A 11 -0.73 -20.22 -1.49
CA GLU A 11 0.01 -20.52 -2.72
C GLU A 11 -0.13 -19.41 -3.77
N ALA A 12 -1.32 -18.84 -3.92
CA ALA A 12 -1.53 -17.68 -4.80
C ALA A 12 -0.76 -16.45 -4.29
N GLN A 13 -0.67 -16.27 -2.97
CA GLN A 13 0.17 -15.21 -2.38
C GLN A 13 1.65 -15.45 -2.66
N ARG A 14 2.15 -16.67 -2.44
CA ARG A 14 3.54 -17.05 -2.74
C ARG A 14 3.90 -16.79 -4.19
N PHE A 15 3.09 -17.30 -5.11
CA PHE A 15 3.32 -17.11 -6.55
C PHE A 15 3.35 -15.62 -6.92
N ALA A 16 2.35 -14.84 -6.50
CA ALA A 16 2.30 -13.41 -6.81
C ALA A 16 3.49 -12.63 -6.23
N VAL A 17 3.93 -12.95 -5.01
CA VAL A 17 5.09 -12.32 -4.39
C VAL A 17 6.38 -12.72 -5.10
N GLN A 18 6.53 -13.97 -5.52
CA GLN A 18 7.68 -14.42 -6.31
C GLN A 18 7.81 -13.64 -7.61
N THR A 19 6.73 -13.57 -8.39
CA THR A 19 6.73 -12.80 -9.65
C THR A 19 7.06 -11.32 -9.43
N ALA A 20 6.52 -10.71 -8.36
CA ALA A 20 6.84 -9.32 -8.03
C ALA A 20 8.30 -9.12 -7.65
N MET A 21 8.86 -10.02 -6.84
CA MET A 21 10.24 -9.89 -6.36
C MET A 21 11.28 -10.20 -7.43
N GLU A 22 10.94 -10.93 -8.50
CA GLU A 22 11.79 -11.00 -9.70
C GLU A 22 11.99 -9.61 -10.32
N ARG A 23 10.91 -8.83 -10.49
CA ARG A 23 10.98 -7.47 -11.04
C ARG A 23 11.71 -6.51 -10.13
N VAL A 24 11.50 -6.62 -8.82
CA VAL A 24 12.26 -5.81 -7.85
C VAL A 24 13.74 -6.18 -7.88
N ALA A 25 14.09 -7.45 -8.02
CA ALA A 25 15.49 -7.87 -8.16
C ALA A 25 16.13 -7.28 -9.43
N ASP A 26 15.39 -7.15 -10.54
CA ASP A 26 15.87 -6.47 -11.76
C ASP A 26 16.20 -4.99 -11.50
N LEU A 27 15.39 -4.31 -10.68
CA LEU A 27 15.66 -2.93 -10.25
C LEU A 27 16.95 -2.87 -9.41
N VAL A 28 17.17 -3.82 -8.50
CA VAL A 28 18.41 -3.89 -7.71
C VAL A 28 19.64 -4.15 -8.61
N VAL A 29 19.51 -5.01 -9.63
CA VAL A 29 20.58 -5.25 -10.63
C VAL A 29 20.96 -3.97 -11.38
N SER A 30 20.01 -3.07 -11.65
CA SER A 30 20.30 -1.77 -12.28
C SER A 30 21.06 -0.79 -11.38
N GLY A 31 21.37 -1.18 -10.14
CA GLY A 31 22.10 -0.37 -9.16
C GLY A 31 21.20 0.46 -8.24
N ALA A 32 19.90 0.19 -8.21
CA ALA A 32 18.99 0.91 -7.32
C ALA A 32 19.08 0.41 -5.87
N GLU A 33 19.03 1.36 -4.94
CA GLU A 33 18.75 1.08 -3.53
C GLU A 33 17.23 1.12 -3.33
N VAL A 34 16.68 0.07 -2.72
CA VAL A 34 15.24 -0.14 -2.68
C VAL A 34 14.75 -0.27 -1.24
N VAL A 35 13.77 0.57 -0.90
CA VAL A 35 12.87 0.40 0.24
C VAL A 35 11.51 -0.01 -0.31
N LEU A 36 10.93 -1.08 0.23
CA LEU A 36 9.67 -1.67 -0.21
C LEU A 36 8.58 -1.42 0.82
N THR A 37 7.41 -1.01 0.35
CA THR A 37 6.15 -1.07 1.10
C THR A 37 5.19 -2.01 0.38
N HIS A 38 4.09 -2.38 1.04
CA HIS A 38 3.04 -3.19 0.41
C HIS A 38 1.67 -2.91 1.02
N GLY A 39 0.60 -3.22 0.28
CA GLY A 39 -0.75 -3.27 0.86
C GLY A 39 -1.02 -4.61 1.57
N ASN A 40 -2.09 -4.67 2.36
CA ASN A 40 -2.52 -5.88 3.08
C ASN A 40 -4.04 -6.15 3.03
N GLY A 41 -4.82 -5.35 2.29
CA GLY A 41 -6.29 -5.32 2.37
C GLY A 41 -6.98 -6.69 2.29
N PRO A 42 -6.68 -7.55 1.31
CA PRO A 42 -7.21 -8.91 1.26
C PRO A 42 -6.76 -9.77 2.47
N GLN A 43 -5.49 -9.71 2.83
CA GLN A 43 -4.89 -10.50 3.91
C GLN A 43 -5.46 -10.16 5.28
N VAL A 44 -5.57 -8.87 5.60
CA VAL A 44 -6.09 -8.42 6.89
C VAL A 44 -7.58 -8.74 7.00
N GLY A 45 -8.35 -8.60 5.93
CA GLY A 45 -9.76 -8.97 5.95
C GLY A 45 -9.99 -10.48 6.08
N GLU A 46 -9.17 -11.34 5.46
CA GLU A 46 -9.24 -12.78 5.72
C GLU A 46 -8.85 -13.14 7.16
N LEU A 47 -7.88 -12.43 7.73
CA LEU A 47 -7.48 -12.63 9.12
C LEU A 47 -8.60 -12.22 10.08
N LEU A 48 -9.33 -11.14 9.82
CA LEU A 48 -10.52 -10.77 10.58
C LEU A 48 -11.62 -11.83 10.47
N VAL A 49 -11.88 -12.37 9.28
CA VAL A 49 -12.84 -13.47 9.11
C VAL A 49 -12.42 -14.70 9.92
N LYS A 50 -11.13 -15.06 9.94
CA LYS A 50 -10.62 -16.14 10.79
C LYS A 50 -10.84 -15.87 12.28
N ASN A 51 -10.56 -14.64 12.72
CA ASN A 51 -10.81 -14.21 14.11
C ASN A 51 -12.30 -14.34 14.47
N GLN A 52 -13.20 -13.93 13.57
CA GLN A 52 -14.66 -14.04 13.77
C GLN A 52 -15.14 -15.49 13.87
N LEU A 53 -14.67 -16.35 12.97
CA LEU A 53 -15.02 -17.77 13.00
C LEU A 53 -14.50 -18.46 14.27
N ALA A 54 -13.37 -18.01 14.81
CA ALA A 54 -12.75 -18.58 16.01
C ALA A 54 -13.22 -17.94 17.33
N ALA A 55 -14.03 -16.86 17.28
CA ALA A 55 -14.38 -16.02 18.43
C ALA A 55 -15.08 -16.77 19.57
N GLN A 56 -15.74 -17.89 19.28
CA GLN A 56 -16.41 -18.72 20.30
C GLN A 56 -15.43 -19.60 21.11
N VAL A 57 -14.19 -19.73 20.66
CA VAL A 57 -13.17 -20.61 21.24
C VAL A 57 -11.96 -19.83 21.73
N VAL A 58 -11.56 -18.77 21.00
CA VAL A 58 -10.42 -17.92 21.33
C VAL A 58 -10.77 -16.43 21.18
N PRO A 59 -10.21 -15.54 22.01
CA PRO A 59 -10.46 -14.11 21.90
C PRO A 59 -10.06 -13.55 20.54
N GLN A 60 -10.91 -12.67 19.99
CA GLN A 60 -10.60 -11.95 18.76
C GLN A 60 -9.46 -10.95 18.99
N GLN A 61 -8.57 -10.85 18.00
CA GLN A 61 -7.59 -9.78 17.94
C GLN A 61 -8.21 -8.53 17.28
N PRO A 62 -7.94 -7.32 17.79
CA PRO A 62 -8.34 -6.09 17.14
C PRO A 62 -7.60 -5.89 15.81
N LEU A 63 -8.13 -4.99 14.98
CA LEU A 63 -7.63 -4.75 13.61
C LEU A 63 -6.17 -4.33 13.56
N ASP A 64 -5.70 -3.48 14.49
CA ASP A 64 -4.31 -3.03 14.55
C ASP A 64 -3.32 -4.18 14.80
N LEU A 65 -3.70 -5.17 15.62
CA LEU A 65 -2.89 -6.39 15.81
C LEU A 65 -2.99 -7.32 14.60
N CYS A 66 -4.12 -7.34 13.90
CA CYS A 66 -4.24 -8.03 12.62
C CYS A 66 -3.32 -7.40 11.56
N ASP A 67 -3.22 -6.07 11.51
CA ASP A 67 -2.28 -5.37 10.63
C ASP A 67 -0.84 -5.79 10.95
N ALA A 68 -0.45 -5.81 12.23
CA ALA A 68 0.87 -6.29 12.66
C ALA A 68 1.18 -7.71 12.16
N GLN A 69 0.22 -8.64 12.28
CA GLN A 69 0.37 -10.00 11.77
C GLN A 69 0.52 -10.03 10.25
N THR A 70 -0.20 -9.18 9.52
CA THR A 70 -0.06 -9.12 8.06
C THR A 70 1.28 -8.54 7.59
N GLN A 71 1.89 -7.64 8.37
CA GLN A 71 3.26 -7.18 8.09
C GLN A 71 4.26 -8.33 8.16
N ALA A 72 4.20 -9.12 9.24
CA ALA A 72 5.10 -10.25 9.41
C ALA A 72 4.87 -11.34 8.36
N THR A 73 3.61 -11.69 8.08
CA THR A 73 3.29 -12.77 7.13
C THR A 73 3.62 -12.41 5.70
N ILE A 74 3.23 -11.22 5.21
CA ILE A 74 3.55 -10.77 3.85
C ILE A 74 5.05 -10.47 3.74
N GLY A 75 5.62 -9.80 4.72
CA GLY A 75 7.04 -9.48 4.76
C GLY A 75 7.93 -10.71 4.69
N THR A 76 7.57 -11.81 5.38
CA THR A 76 8.28 -13.09 5.28
C THR A 76 8.26 -13.66 3.86
N LEU A 77 7.11 -13.57 3.16
CA LEU A 77 7.02 -14.01 1.76
C LEU A 77 7.91 -13.15 0.85
N ILE A 78 7.89 -11.82 1.05
CA ILE A 78 8.73 -10.87 0.30
C ILE A 78 10.20 -11.18 0.54
N GLN A 79 10.61 -11.31 1.80
CA GLN A 79 11.98 -11.60 2.21
C GLN A 79 12.51 -12.86 1.51
N GLY A 80 11.79 -13.98 1.63
CA GLY A 80 12.23 -15.24 1.03
C GLY A 80 12.19 -15.26 -0.50
N ALA A 81 11.27 -14.51 -1.12
CA ALA A 81 11.21 -14.40 -2.58
C ALA A 81 12.31 -13.51 -3.14
N LEU A 82 12.55 -12.34 -2.52
CA LEU A 82 13.54 -11.38 -2.99
C LEU A 82 14.97 -11.89 -2.77
N GLU A 83 15.29 -12.44 -1.59
CA GLU A 83 16.61 -13.05 -1.35
C GLU A 83 16.92 -14.16 -2.37
N ARG A 84 15.93 -14.99 -2.71
CA ARG A 84 16.07 -16.01 -3.76
C ARG A 84 16.33 -15.38 -5.13
N SER A 85 15.54 -14.39 -5.52
CA SER A 85 15.69 -13.72 -6.82
C SER A 85 17.04 -13.02 -6.97
N LEU A 86 17.56 -12.45 -5.88
CA LEU A 86 18.90 -11.84 -5.81
C LEU A 86 20.01 -12.90 -5.87
N ALA A 87 19.88 -14.01 -5.14
CA ALA A 87 20.87 -15.08 -5.14
C ALA A 87 21.06 -15.70 -6.54
N VAL A 88 19.97 -15.91 -7.29
CA VAL A 88 20.04 -16.40 -8.69
C VAL A 88 20.79 -15.42 -9.61
N ARG A 89 20.78 -14.13 -9.27
CA ARG A 89 21.51 -13.06 -9.98
C ARG A 89 22.92 -12.82 -9.42
N GLY A 90 23.39 -13.66 -8.49
CA GLY A 90 24.72 -13.54 -7.87
C GLY A 90 24.85 -12.35 -6.91
N ILE A 91 23.74 -11.80 -6.41
CA ILE A 91 23.72 -10.67 -5.48
C ILE A 91 23.55 -11.19 -4.06
N ASP A 92 24.56 -10.98 -3.21
CA ASP A 92 24.51 -11.28 -1.77
C ASP A 92 24.06 -10.02 -0.99
N ARG A 93 22.76 -9.74 -1.02
CA ARG A 93 22.12 -8.70 -0.20
C ARG A 93 21.02 -9.31 0.64
N ARG A 94 20.99 -8.93 1.91
CA ARG A 94 19.98 -9.37 2.88
C ARG A 94 18.76 -8.45 2.84
N VAL A 95 17.59 -9.03 3.09
CA VAL A 95 16.32 -8.29 3.19
C VAL A 95 15.91 -8.22 4.66
N ALA A 96 15.60 -7.01 5.15
CA ALA A 96 15.10 -6.78 6.50
C ALA A 96 13.62 -6.41 6.46
N VAL A 97 12.80 -7.12 7.25
CA VAL A 97 11.36 -6.84 7.40
C VAL A 97 11.12 -6.17 8.73
N LEU A 98 10.56 -4.97 8.71
CA LEU A 98 10.26 -4.21 9.90
C LEU A 98 8.77 -4.22 10.22
N VAL A 99 8.45 -4.57 11.46
CA VAL A 99 7.15 -4.21 12.03
C VAL A 99 7.16 -2.70 12.27
N THR A 100 6.18 -2.01 11.70
CA THR A 100 6.13 -0.55 11.64
C THR A 100 4.77 -0.03 12.07
N ARG A 101 4.78 1.08 12.81
CA ARG A 101 3.61 1.82 13.26
C ARG A 101 3.52 3.15 12.51
N THR A 102 2.29 3.54 12.20
CA THR A 102 1.98 4.80 11.54
C THR A 102 1.10 5.63 12.45
N ARG A 103 1.60 6.80 12.85
CA ARG A 103 0.85 7.75 13.65
C ARG A 103 -0.24 8.39 12.81
N VAL A 104 -1.42 8.48 13.39
CA VAL A 104 -2.60 9.13 12.80
C VAL A 104 -3.21 10.12 13.81
N ASP A 105 -4.07 11.02 13.35
CA ASP A 105 -4.81 11.93 14.22
C ASP A 105 -5.99 11.18 14.86
N PRO A 106 -6.16 11.15 16.20
CA PRO A 106 -7.35 10.57 16.83
C PRO A 106 -8.68 11.19 16.38
N ASP A 107 -8.66 12.45 15.92
CA ASP A 107 -9.85 13.18 15.46
C ASP A 107 -9.99 13.17 13.92
N ASP A 108 -9.24 12.31 13.23
CA ASP A 108 -9.30 12.20 11.76
C ASP A 108 -10.73 11.86 11.28
N PRO A 109 -11.29 12.61 10.31
CA PRO A 109 -12.64 12.39 9.81
C PRO A 109 -12.84 10.99 9.16
N GLY A 110 -11.76 10.34 8.75
CA GLY A 110 -11.73 8.96 8.25
C GLY A 110 -12.15 7.92 9.27
N PHE A 111 -12.13 8.21 10.58
CA PHE A 111 -12.74 7.36 11.60
C PHE A 111 -14.27 7.41 11.55
N ALA A 112 -14.84 8.59 11.32
CA ALA A 112 -16.29 8.76 11.21
C ALA A 112 -16.85 8.29 9.86
N ARG A 113 -16.00 8.19 8.82
CA ARG A 113 -16.40 7.77 7.47
C ARG A 113 -15.49 6.64 6.95
N PRO A 114 -15.76 5.38 7.33
CA PRO A 114 -15.05 4.22 6.82
C PRO A 114 -15.15 4.13 5.29
N THR A 115 -14.00 4.09 4.62
CA THR A 115 -13.94 4.03 3.15
C THR A 115 -12.98 2.98 2.62
N LYS A 116 -12.08 2.45 3.46
CA LYS A 116 -11.04 1.51 3.02
C LYS A 116 -11.60 0.10 2.87
N PRO A 117 -11.68 -0.46 1.65
CA PRO A 117 -12.15 -1.82 1.48
C PRO A 117 -11.12 -2.84 1.95
N ILE A 118 -11.56 -3.85 2.72
CA ILE A 118 -10.75 -4.97 3.18
C ILE A 118 -11.44 -6.32 2.93
N GLY A 119 -10.67 -7.39 2.90
CA GLY A 119 -11.18 -8.76 2.73
C GLY A 119 -11.71 -9.05 1.33
N ARG A 120 -12.58 -10.05 1.22
CA ARG A 120 -13.20 -10.51 -0.04
C ARG A 120 -14.53 -9.82 -0.31
N TYR A 121 -14.97 -9.83 -1.57
CA TYR A 121 -16.33 -9.46 -1.91
C TYR A 121 -17.33 -10.55 -1.49
N LEU A 122 -18.52 -10.13 -1.09
CA LEU A 122 -19.66 -10.97 -0.75
C LEU A 122 -20.91 -10.50 -1.50
N PRO A 123 -21.85 -11.40 -1.80
CA PRO A 123 -23.19 -10.99 -2.23
C PRO A 123 -23.90 -10.26 -1.07
N GLU A 124 -24.83 -9.35 -1.39
CA GLU A 124 -25.53 -8.49 -0.43
C GLU A 124 -26.14 -9.28 0.75
N HIS A 125 -26.84 -10.39 0.45
CA HIS A 125 -27.49 -11.22 1.47
C HIS A 125 -26.50 -11.82 2.48
N ALA A 126 -25.25 -12.06 2.08
CA ALA A 126 -24.21 -12.55 2.96
C ALA A 126 -23.57 -11.41 3.76
N ALA A 127 -23.34 -10.25 3.13
CA ALA A 127 -22.83 -9.04 3.79
C ALA A 127 -23.79 -8.52 4.87
N ARG A 128 -25.11 -8.59 4.63
CA ARG A 128 -26.16 -8.10 5.55
C ARG A 128 -26.05 -8.69 6.96
N ARG A 129 -25.63 -9.96 7.07
CA ARG A 129 -25.42 -10.64 8.36
C ARG A 129 -24.34 -9.96 9.21
N TYR A 130 -23.31 -9.43 8.58
CA TYR A 130 -22.23 -8.70 9.25
C TYR A 130 -22.61 -7.25 9.55
N VAL A 131 -23.41 -6.64 8.68
CA VAL A 131 -23.98 -5.31 8.94
C VAL A 131 -24.87 -5.32 10.18
N GLU A 132 -25.69 -6.37 10.35
CA GLU A 132 -26.51 -6.59 11.56
C GLU A 132 -25.67 -6.81 12.83
N GLN A 133 -24.39 -7.18 12.67
CA GLN A 133 -23.41 -7.33 13.76
C GLN A 133 -22.59 -6.05 14.00
N GLY A 134 -22.94 -4.94 13.33
CA GLY A 134 -22.30 -3.63 13.51
C GLY A 134 -21.11 -3.36 12.58
N GLU A 135 -20.81 -4.24 11.62
CA GLU A 135 -19.77 -3.97 10.63
C GLU A 135 -20.24 -3.00 9.55
N THR A 136 -19.31 -2.19 9.05
CA THR A 136 -19.59 -1.32 7.89
C THR A 136 -19.21 -2.04 6.60
N TRP A 137 -20.17 -2.14 5.68
CA TRP A 137 -19.99 -2.73 4.35
C TRP A 137 -20.49 -1.75 3.29
N ALA A 138 -19.85 -1.73 2.13
CA ALA A 138 -20.22 -0.88 0.99
C ALA A 138 -20.42 -1.72 -0.28
N ASP A 139 -21.33 -1.28 -1.15
CA ASP A 139 -21.58 -1.87 -2.46
C ASP A 139 -20.58 -1.34 -3.50
N PHE A 140 -19.94 -2.25 -4.22
CA PHE A 140 -19.01 -1.96 -5.32
C PHE A 140 -19.60 -2.32 -6.69
N GLY A 141 -20.89 -2.63 -6.78
CA GLY A 141 -21.59 -2.98 -8.02
C GLY A 141 -21.39 -4.45 -8.38
N ALA A 142 -20.94 -4.72 -9.62
CA ALA A 142 -20.79 -6.08 -10.12
C ALA A 142 -19.90 -7.01 -9.27
N PRO A 143 -18.79 -6.54 -8.65
CA PRO A 143 -18.01 -7.34 -7.70
C PRO A 143 -18.79 -7.73 -6.43
N GLY A 144 -19.81 -6.96 -6.04
CA GLY A 144 -20.59 -7.14 -4.83
C GLY A 144 -20.17 -6.23 -3.67
N TRP A 145 -20.53 -6.64 -2.46
CA TRP A 145 -20.30 -5.88 -1.22
C TRP A 145 -18.97 -6.22 -0.59
N ARG A 146 -18.30 -5.24 0.02
CA ARG A 146 -17.04 -5.44 0.73
C ARG A 146 -17.00 -4.66 2.03
N ARG A 147 -16.38 -5.25 3.06
CA ARG A 147 -16.19 -4.59 4.36
C ARG A 147 -15.33 -3.35 4.16
N VAL A 148 -15.75 -2.24 4.77
CA VAL A 148 -14.97 -1.00 4.81
C VAL A 148 -14.60 -0.67 6.24
N VAL A 149 -13.39 -0.16 6.43
CA VAL A 149 -12.85 0.26 7.74
C VAL A 149 -12.35 1.70 7.68
N ALA A 150 -12.09 2.27 8.85
CA ALA A 150 -11.51 3.60 8.98
C ALA A 150 -10.18 3.68 8.22
N SER A 151 -9.95 4.84 7.59
CA SER A 151 -8.77 5.09 6.75
C SER A 151 -8.20 6.48 7.01
N PRO A 152 -7.68 6.73 8.22
CA PRO A 152 -7.15 8.03 8.60
C PRO A 152 -5.88 8.37 7.82
N GLU A 153 -5.57 9.67 7.77
CA GLU A 153 -4.39 10.20 7.12
C GLU A 153 -3.11 9.79 7.87
N PRO A 154 -2.11 9.21 7.20
CA PRO A 154 -0.81 8.97 7.82
C PRO A 154 -0.09 10.29 8.11
N LEU A 155 0.36 10.47 9.35
CA LEU A 155 1.12 11.65 9.75
C LEU A 155 2.62 11.37 9.87
N GLU A 156 2.99 10.15 10.29
CA GLU A 156 4.37 9.79 10.60
C GLU A 156 4.52 8.27 10.63
N VAL A 157 5.53 7.71 9.97
CA VAL A 157 5.95 6.32 10.24
C VAL A 157 6.92 6.35 11.41
N VAL A 158 6.44 5.98 12.60
CA VAL A 158 7.16 6.12 13.88
C VAL A 158 8.49 5.38 13.87
N ASP A 159 8.53 4.24 13.18
CA ASP A 159 9.67 3.33 13.14
C ASP A 159 10.60 3.60 11.93
N ALA A 160 10.44 4.74 11.24
CA ALA A 160 11.18 5.06 10.01
C ALA A 160 12.70 5.19 10.20
N SER A 161 13.17 5.66 11.36
CA SER A 161 14.62 5.77 11.65
C SER A 161 15.31 4.40 11.69
N ALA A 162 14.61 3.34 12.08
CA ALA A 162 15.14 1.98 11.99
C ALA A 162 15.24 1.52 10.52
N ALA A 163 14.28 1.90 9.68
CA ALA A 163 14.33 1.63 8.25
C ALA A 163 15.51 2.36 7.58
N GLU A 164 15.72 3.63 7.90
CA GLU A 164 16.86 4.42 7.43
C GLU A 164 18.19 3.78 7.83
N ALA A 165 18.35 3.43 9.11
CA ALA A 165 19.59 2.82 9.60
C ALA A 165 19.92 1.48 8.92
N LEU A 166 18.91 0.65 8.66
CA LEU A 166 19.08 -0.62 7.95
C LEU A 166 19.40 -0.42 6.46
N ALA A 167 18.74 0.55 5.81
CA ALA A 167 19.03 0.90 4.43
C ALA A 167 20.48 1.40 4.30
N ALA A 168 20.92 2.29 5.20
CA ALA A 168 22.30 2.79 5.25
C ALA A 168 23.33 1.67 5.53
N ALA A 169 22.93 0.61 6.24
CA ALA A 169 23.75 -0.58 6.45
C ALA A 169 23.75 -1.56 5.25
N GLY A 170 23.09 -1.21 4.14
CA GLY A 170 23.08 -1.98 2.89
C GLY A 170 21.96 -3.00 2.76
N PHE A 171 21.06 -3.11 3.75
CA PHE A 171 19.90 -3.98 3.67
C PHE A 171 18.89 -3.44 2.65
N LEU A 172 18.17 -4.35 2.00
CA LEU A 172 16.91 -4.02 1.33
C LEU A 172 15.81 -4.06 2.40
N VAL A 173 15.10 -2.95 2.59
CA VAL A 173 14.18 -2.81 3.73
C VAL A 173 12.74 -2.93 3.26
N VAL A 174 11.96 -3.78 3.93
CA VAL A 174 10.50 -3.85 3.82
C VAL A 174 9.91 -3.17 5.06
N ALA A 175 9.15 -2.11 4.87
CA ALA A 175 8.57 -1.29 5.93
C ALA A 175 7.17 -0.80 5.56
N ALA A 176 6.44 -0.22 6.52
CA ALA A 176 5.08 0.31 6.33
C ALA A 176 4.14 -0.71 5.65
N GLY A 177 4.28 -2.00 5.97
CA GLY A 177 3.42 -3.05 5.42
C GLY A 177 1.96 -2.80 5.82
N GLY A 178 1.05 -2.83 4.85
CA GLY A 178 -0.34 -2.44 5.04
C GLY A 178 -0.57 -0.94 5.27
N GLY A 179 0.45 -0.09 5.11
CA GLY A 179 0.44 1.31 5.53
C GLY A 179 0.97 1.54 6.95
N GLY A 180 1.41 0.49 7.65
CA GLY A 180 1.85 0.53 9.05
C GLY A 180 0.68 0.34 10.03
N ILE A 181 0.99 -0.15 11.24
CA ILE A 181 -0.01 -0.34 12.32
C ILE A 181 -0.49 1.04 12.76
N PRO A 182 -1.79 1.38 12.62
CA PRO A 182 -2.27 2.70 13.01
C PRO A 182 -2.17 2.90 14.53
N VAL A 183 -1.54 4.00 14.94
CA VAL A 183 -1.40 4.36 16.35
C VAL A 183 -1.73 5.84 16.58
N VAL A 184 -2.27 6.15 17.75
CA VAL A 184 -2.44 7.52 18.24
C VAL A 184 -1.48 7.78 19.40
N ARG A 185 -1.07 9.04 19.57
CA ARG A 185 -0.24 9.46 20.69
C ARG A 185 -1.12 9.92 21.85
N GLU A 186 -0.95 9.30 23.01
CA GLU A 186 -1.71 9.64 24.21
C GLU A 186 -1.05 10.75 25.04
N SER A 187 -1.76 11.25 26.04
CA SER A 187 -1.21 12.14 27.06
C SER A 187 -0.06 11.44 27.78
N GLY A 188 1.15 12.01 27.70
CA GLY A 188 2.38 11.38 28.20
C GLY A 188 3.26 10.72 27.13
N GLY A 189 2.85 10.75 25.86
CA GLY A 189 3.70 10.37 24.72
C GLY A 189 3.67 8.89 24.35
N ALA A 190 2.97 8.05 25.13
CA ALA A 190 2.72 6.65 24.80
C ALA A 190 1.95 6.51 23.49
N LEU A 191 2.14 5.38 22.81
CA LEU A 191 1.44 5.05 21.57
C LEU A 191 0.44 3.93 21.84
N ARG A 192 -0.80 4.12 21.39
CA ARG A 192 -1.87 3.13 21.46
C ARG A 192 -2.37 2.79 20.07
N GLY A 193 -2.56 1.51 19.80
CA GLY A 193 -3.18 1.03 18.56
C GLY A 193 -4.62 1.50 18.41
N VAL A 194 -5.03 1.75 17.17
CA VAL A 194 -6.41 2.09 16.80
C VAL A 194 -6.84 1.26 15.61
N GLU A 195 -8.09 0.80 15.62
CA GLU A 195 -8.63 -0.05 14.57
C GLU A 195 -8.92 0.76 13.29
N ALA A 196 -7.95 0.76 12.38
CA ALA A 196 -8.03 1.40 11.09
C ALA A 196 -7.10 0.70 10.10
N VAL A 197 -7.15 1.04 8.82
CA VAL A 197 -6.12 0.65 7.85
C VAL A 197 -5.65 1.90 7.12
N VAL A 198 -4.37 2.20 7.25
CA VAL A 198 -3.74 3.35 6.59
C VAL A 198 -3.58 3.09 5.10
N ASP A 199 -3.70 4.12 4.26
CA ASP A 199 -3.38 3.97 2.86
C ASP A 199 -1.86 3.78 2.64
N LYS A 200 -1.45 2.56 2.32
CA LYS A 200 -0.12 2.15 1.84
C LYS A 200 0.65 3.15 0.93
N ASP A 201 -0.01 3.83 -0.02
CA ASP A 201 0.68 4.71 -0.97
C ASP A 201 0.98 6.06 -0.28
N LEU A 202 0.01 6.58 0.50
CA LEU A 202 0.22 7.76 1.34
C LEU A 202 1.26 7.50 2.45
N ALA A 203 1.22 6.32 3.07
CA ALA A 203 2.23 5.90 4.05
C ALA A 203 3.63 5.81 3.44
N ALA A 204 3.75 5.33 2.19
CA ALA A 204 5.00 5.34 1.45
C ALA A 204 5.51 6.77 1.19
N ALA A 205 4.61 7.69 0.82
CA ALA A 205 4.94 9.10 0.66
C ALA A 205 5.42 9.74 1.98
N VAL A 206 4.82 9.39 3.12
CA VAL A 206 5.26 9.85 4.46
C VAL A 206 6.58 9.23 4.90
N LEU A 207 6.84 7.97 4.56
CA LEU A 207 8.10 7.29 4.87
C LEU A 207 9.27 7.85 4.06
N ALA A 208 9.01 8.18 2.79
CA ALA A 208 10.03 8.46 1.79
C ALA A 208 11.06 9.55 2.17
N PRO A 209 10.66 10.73 2.70
CA PRO A 209 11.62 11.75 3.10
C PRO A 209 12.60 11.28 4.19
N VAL A 210 12.14 10.42 5.11
CA VAL A 210 12.97 9.93 6.23
C VAL A 210 13.99 8.91 5.75
N VAL A 211 13.63 8.06 4.79
CA VAL A 211 14.57 7.08 4.20
C VAL A 211 15.37 7.63 3.02
N GLY A 212 15.24 8.92 2.70
CA GLY A 212 16.06 9.61 1.70
C GLY A 212 15.86 9.14 0.25
N VAL A 213 14.70 8.56 -0.10
CA VAL A 213 14.47 8.06 -1.47
C VAL A 213 14.19 9.21 -2.44
N SER A 214 14.85 9.20 -3.60
CA SER A 214 14.68 10.23 -4.63
C SER A 214 13.59 9.89 -5.64
N THR A 215 13.16 8.63 -5.72
CA THR A 215 12.15 8.15 -6.67
C THR A 215 11.16 7.26 -5.95
N MET A 216 9.86 7.50 -6.15
CA MET A 216 8.80 6.63 -5.67
C MET A 216 8.11 5.97 -6.85
N VAL A 217 7.99 4.64 -6.83
CA VAL A 217 7.24 3.89 -7.87
C VAL A 217 6.06 3.18 -7.20
N ILE A 218 4.86 3.53 -7.63
CA ILE A 218 3.62 2.89 -7.20
C ILE A 218 3.23 1.84 -8.24
N ALA A 219 3.48 0.57 -7.92
CA ALA A 219 3.06 -0.56 -8.75
C ALA A 219 1.54 -0.82 -8.63
N THR A 220 0.88 -1.01 -9.76
CA THR A 220 -0.55 -1.30 -9.89
C THR A 220 -0.81 -2.28 -11.04
N THR A 221 -2.07 -2.50 -11.43
CA THR A 221 -2.46 -3.43 -12.51
C THR A 221 -2.61 -2.76 -13.88
N VAL A 222 -2.24 -1.49 -13.99
CA VAL A 222 -2.36 -0.69 -15.21
C VAL A 222 -1.05 0.02 -15.48
N GLU A 223 -0.71 0.20 -16.76
CA GLU A 223 0.56 0.85 -17.14
C GLU A 223 0.56 2.36 -16.84
N HIS A 224 -0.59 3.03 -16.96
CA HIS A 224 -0.73 4.48 -16.79
C HIS A 224 -2.01 4.82 -16.02
N ALA A 225 -1.98 5.94 -15.30
CA ALA A 225 -3.20 6.65 -14.90
C ALA A 225 -3.89 7.22 -16.15
N MET A 226 -5.22 7.23 -16.15
CA MET A 226 -6.03 7.60 -17.33
C MET A 226 -6.86 8.84 -17.02
N VAL A 227 -6.91 9.78 -17.96
CA VAL A 227 -7.92 10.85 -17.95
C VAL A 227 -9.20 10.31 -18.57
N ARG A 228 -10.37 10.73 -18.04
CA ARG A 228 -11.70 10.26 -18.48
C ARG A 228 -11.84 8.73 -18.47
N TYR A 229 -11.25 8.04 -17.48
CA TYR A 229 -11.30 6.58 -17.36
C TYR A 229 -12.73 6.03 -17.52
N GLY A 230 -12.87 4.94 -18.29
CA GLY A 230 -14.14 4.30 -18.59
C GLY A 230 -14.98 4.98 -19.69
N ARG A 231 -14.47 6.06 -20.32
CA ARG A 231 -15.13 6.74 -21.45
C ARG A 231 -14.45 6.41 -22.78
N PRO A 232 -15.18 6.50 -23.92
CA PRO A 232 -14.60 6.23 -25.25
C PRO A 232 -13.43 7.16 -25.61
N ASP A 233 -13.38 8.35 -25.01
CA ASP A 233 -12.37 9.38 -25.25
C ASP A 233 -11.34 9.44 -24.10
N ALA A 234 -11.12 8.34 -23.39
CA ALA A 234 -10.07 8.21 -22.38
C ALA A 234 -8.66 8.20 -23.00
N TRP A 235 -7.67 8.74 -22.30
CA TRP A 235 -6.28 8.75 -22.75
C TRP A 235 -5.30 8.59 -21.57
N PRO A 236 -4.13 7.97 -21.80
CA PRO A 236 -3.13 7.78 -20.76
C PRO A 236 -2.39 9.08 -20.43
N ILE A 237 -1.96 9.18 -19.17
CA ILE A 237 -1.05 10.22 -18.71
C ILE A 237 0.35 9.63 -18.70
N GLU A 238 1.22 10.10 -19.59
CA GLU A 238 2.61 9.63 -19.68
C GLU A 238 3.54 10.46 -18.79
N ARG A 239 3.75 11.74 -19.09
CA ARG A 239 4.52 12.67 -18.27
C ARG A 239 3.68 13.87 -17.90
N VAL A 240 3.75 14.28 -16.64
CA VAL A 240 2.89 15.32 -16.09
C VAL A 240 3.60 16.05 -14.95
N THR A 241 3.34 17.34 -14.79
CA THR A 241 3.82 18.07 -13.60
C THR A 241 2.87 17.90 -12.41
N VAL A 242 3.34 18.26 -11.22
CA VAL A 242 2.50 18.30 -10.01
C VAL A 242 1.26 19.18 -10.22
N GLY A 243 1.43 20.40 -10.74
CA GLY A 243 0.33 21.34 -10.98
C GLY A 243 -0.72 20.80 -11.95
N GLU A 244 -0.29 20.21 -13.06
CA GLU A 244 -1.18 19.59 -14.05
C GLU A 244 -1.95 18.40 -13.47
N LEU A 245 -1.25 17.50 -12.77
CA LEU A 245 -1.87 16.31 -12.20
C LEU A 245 -2.89 16.68 -11.11
N ARG A 246 -2.61 17.72 -10.31
CA ARG A 246 -3.54 18.28 -9.34
C ARG A 246 -4.78 18.84 -10.02
N ALA A 247 -4.63 19.58 -11.13
CA ALA A 247 -5.78 20.10 -11.87
C ALA A 247 -6.67 18.97 -12.40
N LEU A 248 -6.06 17.88 -12.91
CA LEU A 248 -6.80 16.70 -13.35
C LEU A 248 -7.53 16.00 -12.18
N ALA A 249 -6.89 15.91 -11.01
CA ALA A 249 -7.50 15.36 -9.82
C ALA A 249 -8.69 16.20 -9.35
N ALA A 250 -8.56 17.53 -9.31
CA ALA A 250 -9.61 18.47 -8.95
C ALA A 250 -10.79 18.44 -9.95
N ALA A 251 -10.52 18.17 -11.22
CA ALA A 251 -11.54 17.93 -12.24
C ALA A 251 -12.26 16.57 -12.10
N GLY A 252 -11.91 15.76 -11.10
CA GLY A 252 -12.59 14.51 -10.77
C GLY A 252 -12.17 13.30 -11.61
N HIS A 253 -11.05 13.37 -12.36
CA HIS A 253 -10.62 12.27 -13.23
C HIS A 253 -10.19 11.00 -12.47
N PHE A 254 -9.82 11.13 -11.20
CA PHE A 254 -9.38 10.01 -10.35
C PHE A 254 -10.32 9.76 -9.19
N ALA A 255 -11.58 10.19 -9.30
CA ALA A 255 -12.59 10.01 -8.25
C ALA A 255 -12.78 8.50 -7.97
N GLY A 256 -12.47 8.07 -6.74
CA GLY A 256 -12.61 6.68 -6.30
C GLY A 256 -11.43 6.19 -5.45
N GLY A 257 -11.65 5.11 -4.69
CA GLY A 257 -10.67 4.58 -3.72
C GLY A 257 -9.47 3.80 -4.31
N SER A 258 -9.19 3.93 -5.61
CA SER A 258 -8.12 3.19 -6.29
C SER A 258 -7.03 4.11 -6.83
N MET A 259 -7.30 4.86 -7.91
CA MET A 259 -6.29 5.72 -8.53
C MET A 259 -6.10 7.05 -7.79
N GLY A 260 -7.16 7.60 -7.18
CA GLY A 260 -7.09 8.86 -6.42
C GLY A 260 -5.99 8.88 -5.36
N PRO A 261 -5.94 7.91 -4.42
CA PRO A 261 -4.87 7.84 -3.42
C PRO A 261 -3.46 7.69 -4.02
N LYS A 262 -3.33 7.04 -5.19
CA LYS A 262 -2.03 6.88 -5.88
C LYS A 262 -1.53 8.21 -6.41
N VAL A 263 -2.44 8.96 -7.05
CA VAL A 263 -2.17 10.30 -7.57
C VAL A 263 -1.81 11.26 -6.44
N ASP A 264 -2.57 11.23 -5.34
CA ASP A 264 -2.31 12.06 -4.17
C ASP A 264 -0.93 11.74 -3.54
N ALA A 265 -0.62 10.47 -3.33
CA ALA A 265 0.69 10.04 -2.85
C ALA A 265 1.83 10.51 -3.78
N ALA A 266 1.68 10.33 -5.10
CA ALA A 266 2.66 10.75 -6.09
C ALA A 266 2.92 12.26 -6.08
N ILE A 267 1.84 13.06 -5.99
CA ILE A 267 1.92 14.52 -5.85
C ILE A 267 2.70 14.88 -4.58
N ARG A 268 2.26 14.37 -3.42
CA ARG A 268 2.85 14.70 -2.12
C ARG A 268 4.33 14.34 -2.05
N PHE A 269 4.71 13.17 -2.57
CA PHE A 269 6.11 12.75 -2.60
C PHE A 269 6.99 13.75 -3.38
N VAL A 270 6.54 14.20 -4.55
CA VAL A 270 7.30 15.16 -5.37
C VAL A 270 7.35 16.53 -4.69
N GLU A 271 6.24 16.99 -4.08
CA GLU A 271 6.21 18.25 -3.33
C GLU A 271 7.11 18.26 -2.09
N GLN A 272 7.31 17.10 -1.47
CA GLN A 272 8.20 16.93 -0.33
C GLN A 272 9.68 16.84 -0.74
N GLY A 273 10.03 17.14 -2.00
CA GLY A 273 11.39 17.16 -2.51
C GLY A 273 11.81 15.89 -3.24
N GLY A 274 10.89 14.94 -3.45
CA GLY A 274 11.11 13.79 -4.32
C GLY A 274 11.38 14.23 -5.76
N ARG A 275 12.37 13.61 -6.41
CA ARG A 275 12.76 14.00 -7.79
C ARG A 275 11.71 13.58 -8.82
N ARG A 276 11.09 12.40 -8.64
CA ARG A 276 10.01 11.90 -9.51
C ARG A 276 9.18 10.82 -8.80
N ALA A 277 7.88 10.83 -9.04
CA ALA A 277 7.03 9.68 -8.76
C ALA A 277 6.63 8.99 -10.08
N ALA A 278 6.36 7.69 -10.04
CA ALA A 278 5.79 6.96 -11.17
C ALA A 278 4.65 6.04 -10.73
N ILE A 279 3.56 6.00 -11.51
CA ILE A 279 2.47 5.04 -11.33
C ILE A 279 2.45 4.13 -12.55
N THR A 280 2.64 2.82 -12.35
CA THR A 280 2.72 1.89 -13.47
C THR A 280 2.43 0.43 -13.09
N SER A 281 2.50 -0.47 -14.06
CA SER A 281 2.38 -1.91 -13.82
C SER A 281 3.68 -2.50 -13.26
N LEU A 282 3.56 -3.67 -12.63
CA LEU A 282 4.70 -4.36 -12.04
C LEU A 282 5.79 -4.73 -13.06
N GLU A 283 5.39 -4.97 -14.31
CA GLU A 283 6.28 -5.33 -15.42
C GLU A 283 7.17 -4.16 -15.84
N LEU A 284 6.72 -2.92 -15.63
CA LEU A 284 7.39 -1.70 -16.07
C LEU A 284 8.14 -0.98 -14.96
N ILE A 285 8.25 -1.55 -13.75
CA ILE A 285 8.80 -0.83 -12.59
C ILE A 285 10.24 -0.36 -12.77
N ALA A 286 11.08 -1.10 -13.49
CA ALA A 286 12.47 -0.71 -13.74
C ALA A 286 12.55 0.49 -14.69
N ASP A 287 11.75 0.47 -15.77
CA ASP A 287 11.67 1.59 -16.72
C ASP A 287 11.00 2.81 -16.08
N ALA A 288 9.95 2.62 -15.29
CA ALA A 288 9.30 3.68 -14.53
C ALA A 288 10.22 4.30 -13.48
N ALA A 289 10.99 3.48 -12.76
CA ALA A 289 12.02 3.95 -11.84
C ALA A 289 13.09 4.78 -12.56
N ALA A 290 13.34 4.54 -13.85
CA ALA A 290 14.22 5.33 -14.71
C ALA A 290 13.53 6.54 -15.37
N GLY A 291 12.21 6.68 -15.25
CA GLY A 291 11.40 7.73 -15.88
C GLY A 291 11.10 7.50 -17.36
N LYS A 292 11.10 6.23 -17.80
CA LYS A 292 10.91 5.80 -19.20
C LYS A 292 9.54 5.16 -19.48
N ALA A 293 8.76 4.85 -18.44
CA ALA A 293 7.46 4.19 -18.57
C ALA A 293 6.50 4.63 -17.46
N GLY A 294 5.21 4.46 -17.73
CA GLY A 294 4.13 4.78 -16.80
C GLY A 294 3.84 6.27 -16.69
N THR A 295 2.96 6.62 -15.74
CA THR A 295 2.67 8.02 -15.43
C THR A 295 3.78 8.59 -14.57
N VAL A 296 4.70 9.35 -15.18
CA VAL A 296 5.83 10.02 -14.55
C VAL A 296 5.41 11.41 -14.09
N VAL A 297 5.45 11.63 -12.78
CA VAL A 297 5.12 12.89 -12.11
C VAL A 297 6.41 13.58 -11.68
N GLU A 298 6.59 14.82 -12.14
CA GLU A 298 7.78 15.64 -11.88
C GLU A 298 7.39 17.01 -11.30
N PRO A 299 8.33 17.72 -10.64
CA PRO A 299 8.08 19.06 -10.14
C PRO A 299 7.64 20.01 -11.26
N ASP A 300 6.86 21.04 -10.90
CA ASP A 300 6.59 22.13 -11.84
C ASP A 300 7.91 22.83 -12.24
N PRO A 301 8.05 23.26 -13.51
CA PRO A 301 9.21 24.03 -13.95
C PRO A 301 9.39 25.29 -13.08
N ALA A 302 10.64 25.61 -12.76
CA ALA A 302 11.01 26.82 -12.03
C ALA A 302 10.76 28.11 -12.82
#